data_AF-A0A1V5HIH3-F1
#
_entry.id   AF-A0A1V5HIH3-F1
#
_cell.length_a   1.000
_cell.length_b   1.000
_cell.length_c   1.000
_cell.angle_alpha   90.00
_cell.angle_beta   90.00
_cell.angle_gamma   90.00
#
_symmetry.space_group_name_H-M   'P 1'
#
loop_
_entity.id
_entity.type
_entity.pdbx_description
1 polymer ?
#
loop_
_entity_poly.entity_id
_entity_poly.type
_entity_poly.pdbx_seq_one_letter_code
_entity_poly.pdbx_strand_id
1 'polypeptide(L)'
;MTAMWLANRVFVALVLVSSVFATAADFYWNGTDNNYNSLNWENPPGTPLASWPGSWDRIYNTAGGKVTLSALQRPGYFQFASGELEILAGGTLEPQGNGGGAIGDGSATITINGGTLRSGGPAGATVGEAAVNLRSGTWTLTGGTGAAFYAAGGSATPARISHTGGTLASNGYSVIVGQQNQWGDRDGDYYFGDAAGSSGALTGSGSLIVGNITAKMSGSGYRRTTYGTFTGHGTVGLTGTLRNNGYVIANGYGADRDLDLTAFTAVTNTIDNNEYKLSADNNFYYGKGGTGWFAVDGGRLVLPAISVAAGAGAYNWGENPADTDIDLVNSLRIAFTDVAAPGNLSASLLATDRGELARTAGNLLAVWDLSAAGLQFGTADIVFRYDDALATSLGLTETALRLYHLDGNAWVDVTSGVDLSKKQISAAGIGAFSLFAIGTDVVVIPEPASALILALAGVSLAGRRRRG
;
A
#
# COMPACT_ATOMS: atom_id res chain seq x y z
N MET A 1 70.71 0.31 -65.07
CA MET A 1 70.27 1.64 -64.64
C MET A 1 68.88 1.49 -64.05
N THR A 2 68.74 1.82 -62.75
CA THR A 2 67.51 2.20 -61.99
C THR A 2 66.24 1.33 -62.11
N ALA A 3 65.48 0.97 -61.08
CA ALA A 3 65.53 1.01 -59.61
C ALA A 3 64.17 0.40 -59.13
N MET A 4 64.15 -0.27 -57.96
CA MET A 4 63.08 -0.22 -56.90
C MET A 4 61.61 -0.55 -57.30
N TRP A 5 60.81 -1.37 -56.61
CA TRP A 5 60.68 -1.71 -55.19
C TRP A 5 59.73 -2.95 -55.01
N LEU A 6 59.93 -3.68 -53.89
CA LEU A 6 59.12 -4.65 -53.12
C LEU A 6 57.58 -4.68 -53.33
N ALA A 7 56.77 -5.71 -52.97
CA ALA A 7 56.87 -7.07 -52.41
C ALA A 7 55.42 -7.63 -52.43
N ASN A 8 55.12 -8.80 -52.99
CA ASN A 8 55.07 -10.13 -52.38
C ASN A 8 54.18 -10.32 -51.12
N ARG A 9 53.15 -11.18 -51.31
CA ARG A 9 52.50 -12.13 -50.37
C ARG A 9 51.11 -11.83 -49.78
N VAL A 10 50.18 -12.62 -50.31
CA VAL A 10 48.96 -13.21 -49.75
C VAL A 10 49.03 -13.48 -48.24
N PHE A 11 48.00 -13.04 -47.51
CA PHE A 11 47.53 -13.68 -46.28
C PHE A 11 45.99 -13.71 -46.30
N VAL A 12 45.43 -14.92 -46.24
CA VAL A 12 44.01 -15.19 -46.01
C VAL A 12 43.73 -14.92 -44.53
N ALA A 13 42.94 -13.89 -44.23
CA ALA A 13 42.45 -13.64 -42.88
C ALA A 13 41.04 -14.21 -42.74
N LEU A 14 40.95 -15.29 -41.96
CA LEU A 14 39.73 -15.87 -41.42
C LEU A 14 39.04 -14.81 -40.53
N VAL A 15 37.92 -14.25 -40.98
CA VAL A 15 37.08 -13.38 -40.13
C VAL A 15 36.31 -14.27 -39.16
N LEU A 16 36.90 -14.51 -37.98
CA LEU A 16 36.17 -14.97 -36.81
C LEU A 16 35.30 -13.79 -36.34
N VAL A 17 34.01 -13.84 -36.64
CA VAL A 17 33.00 -13.00 -35.96
C VAL A 17 32.90 -13.53 -34.53
N SER A 18 33.74 -13.04 -33.63
CA SER A 18 33.45 -13.14 -32.20
C SER A 18 32.38 -12.11 -31.88
N SER A 19 31.15 -12.55 -31.71
CA SER A 19 30.13 -11.79 -30.99
C SER A 19 30.64 -11.59 -29.57
N VAL A 20 31.24 -10.44 -29.29
CA VAL A 20 31.51 -10.02 -27.92
C VAL A 20 30.15 -9.69 -27.33
N PHE A 21 29.59 -10.60 -26.55
CA PHE A 21 28.52 -10.25 -25.62
C PHE A 21 29.09 -9.18 -24.69
N ALA A 22 28.64 -7.94 -24.86
CA ALA A 22 29.05 -6.85 -23.99
C ALA A 22 28.58 -7.17 -22.57
N THR A 23 29.53 -7.43 -21.67
CA THR A 23 29.30 -7.52 -20.24
C THR A 23 28.80 -6.17 -19.72
N ALA A 24 27.82 -6.19 -18.82
CA ALA A 24 27.21 -5.00 -18.20
C ALA A 24 28.29 -4.04 -17.68
N ALA A 25 28.39 -2.85 -18.30
CA ALA A 25 29.24 -1.76 -17.84
C ALA A 25 28.39 -0.78 -17.02
N ASP A 26 28.97 -0.24 -15.94
CA ASP A 26 28.38 0.89 -15.20
C ASP A 26 28.55 2.17 -16.02
N PHE A 27 27.45 2.88 -16.29
CA PHE A 27 27.46 4.13 -17.05
C PHE A 27 27.15 5.32 -16.15
N TYR A 28 28.10 6.26 -16.08
CA TYR A 28 27.90 7.56 -15.44
C TYR A 28 27.49 8.59 -16.49
N TRP A 29 26.24 9.05 -16.47
CA TRP A 29 25.80 10.12 -17.36
C TRP A 29 26.07 11.47 -16.71
N ASN A 30 27.23 12.04 -17.02
CA ASN A 30 27.70 13.30 -16.44
C ASN A 30 27.63 14.44 -17.48
N GLY A 31 26.44 15.02 -17.68
CA GLY A 31 26.26 16.37 -18.24
C GLY A 31 26.55 16.60 -19.74
N THR A 32 25.60 17.28 -20.38
CA THR A 32 25.64 18.05 -21.64
C THR A 32 26.00 17.39 -22.97
N ASP A 33 26.64 16.22 -23.03
CA ASP A 33 27.03 15.65 -24.34
C ASP A 33 26.44 14.28 -24.65
N ASN A 34 25.96 14.19 -25.90
CA ASN A 34 25.43 13.01 -26.58
C ASN A 34 26.48 11.89 -26.62
N ASN A 35 26.51 11.01 -25.62
CA ASN A 35 27.26 9.76 -25.74
C ASN A 35 26.30 8.57 -25.84
N TYR A 36 26.11 8.16 -27.09
CA TYR A 36 25.55 6.87 -27.49
C TYR A 36 26.47 5.74 -27.04
N ASN A 37 25.93 4.72 -26.35
CA ASN A 37 26.21 3.36 -26.79
C ASN A 37 25.13 2.35 -26.36
N SER A 38 24.47 1.79 -27.38
CA SER A 38 23.40 0.76 -27.36
C SER A 38 22.05 1.11 -26.71
N LEU A 39 21.70 2.40 -26.69
CA LEU A 39 20.30 2.84 -26.71
C LEU A 39 19.78 2.68 -28.14
N ASN A 40 18.79 1.82 -28.40
CA ASN A 40 18.13 1.78 -29.70
C ASN A 40 17.32 3.07 -29.88
N TRP A 41 17.91 4.05 -30.56
CA TRP A 41 17.20 5.20 -31.09
C TRP A 41 16.71 4.82 -32.48
N GLU A 42 15.43 4.49 -32.64
CA GLU A 42 14.83 4.38 -33.97
C GLU A 42 14.63 5.79 -34.53
N ASN A 43 15.61 6.28 -35.29
CA ASN A 43 15.38 7.39 -36.21
C ASN A 43 14.76 6.86 -37.52
N PRO A 44 13.74 7.50 -38.10
CA PRO A 44 13.38 7.28 -39.48
C PRO A 44 14.60 7.60 -40.37
N PRO A 45 14.86 6.86 -41.47
CA PRO A 45 16.00 7.13 -42.33
C PRO A 45 15.92 8.55 -42.90
N GLY A 46 16.91 9.42 -42.60
CA GLY A 46 17.15 10.66 -43.34
C GLY A 46 17.12 12.00 -42.58
N THR A 47 17.06 12.05 -41.25
CA THR A 47 17.09 13.33 -40.51
C THR A 47 18.52 13.75 -40.09
N PRO A 48 18.94 15.02 -40.26
CA PRO A 48 20.27 15.48 -39.88
C PRO A 48 20.46 15.60 -38.36
N LEU A 49 21.68 15.29 -37.90
CA LEU A 49 22.13 15.40 -36.51
C LEU A 49 22.38 16.86 -36.10
N ALA A 50 21.38 17.55 -35.55
CA ALA A 50 21.60 18.74 -34.73
C ALA A 50 20.36 19.07 -33.89
N SER A 51 20.61 19.50 -32.65
CA SER A 51 19.70 20.15 -31.69
C SER A 51 18.83 19.25 -30.81
N TRP A 52 19.24 19.16 -29.52
CA TRP A 52 18.47 18.85 -28.31
C TRP A 52 17.66 17.55 -28.27
N PRO A 53 17.45 16.93 -27.09
CA PRO A 53 16.53 15.83 -27.05
C PRO A 53 15.13 16.31 -27.44
N GLY A 54 14.60 15.83 -28.55
CA GLY A 54 13.27 16.18 -29.04
C GLY A 54 12.18 15.50 -28.21
N SER A 55 10.91 15.92 -28.39
CA SER A 55 9.74 15.30 -27.74
C SER A 55 9.50 13.83 -28.12
N TRP A 56 10.37 13.23 -28.94
CA TRP A 56 10.28 11.87 -29.48
C TRP A 56 11.40 10.94 -29.00
N ASP A 57 12.36 11.47 -28.25
CA ASP A 57 13.57 10.75 -27.88
C ASP A 57 13.29 9.75 -26.78
N ARG A 58 13.69 8.49 -27.00
CA ARG A 58 13.41 7.35 -26.10
C ARG A 58 14.69 6.84 -25.48
N ILE A 59 14.72 6.74 -24.15
CA ILE A 59 15.80 6.05 -23.44
C ILE A 59 15.34 4.62 -23.14
N TYR A 60 15.87 3.63 -23.87
CA TYR A 60 15.77 2.19 -23.59
C TYR A 60 17.06 1.64 -22.99
N ASN A 61 16.98 0.99 -21.83
CA ASN A 61 18.02 0.09 -21.34
C ASN A 61 17.47 -1.34 -21.30
N THR A 62 17.97 -2.19 -22.20
CA THR A 62 17.62 -3.61 -22.31
C THR A 62 18.79 -4.53 -21.96
N ALA A 63 19.95 -3.98 -21.56
CA ALA A 63 21.20 -4.69 -21.40
C ALA A 63 21.58 -4.97 -19.93
N GLY A 64 20.71 -4.64 -18.96
CA GLY A 64 20.93 -4.98 -17.55
C GLY A 64 22.02 -4.19 -16.82
N GLY A 65 22.53 -3.09 -17.40
CA GLY A 65 23.55 -2.23 -16.77
C GLY A 65 22.99 -1.19 -15.79
N LYS A 66 23.88 -0.62 -14.95
CA LYS A 66 23.54 0.48 -14.03
C LYS A 66 23.78 1.84 -14.68
N VAL A 67 22.76 2.71 -14.64
CA VAL A 67 22.80 4.11 -15.08
C VAL A 67 22.72 5.01 -13.86
N THR A 68 23.66 5.93 -13.72
CA THR A 68 23.65 6.93 -12.64
C THR A 68 23.39 8.32 -13.19
N LEU A 69 22.39 9.02 -12.63
CA LEU A 69 22.07 10.41 -12.93
C LEU A 69 22.54 11.35 -11.82
N SER A 70 23.41 12.30 -12.17
CA SER A 70 23.92 13.35 -11.29
C SER A 70 23.66 14.78 -11.81
N ALA A 71 22.96 14.91 -12.95
CA ALA A 71 22.58 16.18 -13.56
C ALA A 71 21.12 16.15 -14.07
N LEU A 72 20.61 17.29 -14.56
CA LEU A 72 19.27 17.41 -15.13
C LEU A 72 19.15 16.75 -16.50
N GLN A 73 18.09 15.96 -16.69
CA GLN A 73 17.73 15.28 -17.93
C GLN A 73 16.26 15.49 -18.26
N ARG A 74 15.98 15.85 -19.53
CA ARG A 74 14.64 16.19 -20.01
C ARG A 74 14.30 15.45 -21.31
N PRO A 75 14.23 14.11 -21.30
CA PRO A 75 13.91 13.35 -22.52
C PRO A 75 12.46 13.59 -22.96
N GLY A 76 12.17 13.48 -24.26
CA GLY A 76 10.79 13.47 -24.75
C GLY A 76 9.99 12.29 -24.20
N TYR A 77 10.58 11.10 -24.16
CA TYR A 77 9.99 9.90 -23.61
C TYR A 77 11.03 9.07 -22.85
N PHE A 78 10.63 8.42 -21.76
CA PHE A 78 11.50 7.59 -20.95
C PHE A 78 10.83 6.25 -20.71
N GLN A 79 11.56 5.14 -20.97
CA GLN A 79 11.13 3.78 -20.67
C GLN A 79 12.31 2.90 -20.27
N PHE A 80 12.41 2.58 -18.98
CA PHE A 80 13.47 1.73 -18.47
C PHE A 80 12.97 0.29 -18.30
N ALA A 81 13.34 -0.60 -19.22
CA ALA A 81 12.77 -1.96 -19.29
C ALA A 81 13.54 -3.02 -18.48
N SER A 82 14.81 -2.75 -18.16
CA SER A 82 15.68 -3.67 -17.41
C SER A 82 16.91 -2.92 -16.85
N GLY A 83 17.61 -3.53 -15.89
CA GLY A 83 18.82 -2.97 -15.28
C GLY A 83 18.53 -2.06 -14.10
N GLU A 84 19.51 -1.24 -13.71
CA GLU A 84 19.40 -0.32 -12.57
C GLU A 84 19.52 1.15 -13.00
N LEU A 85 18.62 2.00 -12.54
CA LEU A 85 18.75 3.46 -12.60
C LEU A 85 18.92 3.99 -11.19
N GLU A 86 19.95 4.77 -10.92
CA GLU A 86 20.12 5.50 -9.67
C GLU A 86 20.14 7.02 -9.91
N ILE A 87 19.22 7.75 -9.27
CA ILE A 87 19.17 9.21 -9.31
C ILE A 87 19.75 9.74 -8.00
N LEU A 88 21.00 10.21 -8.07
CA LEU A 88 21.75 10.73 -6.93
C LEU A 88 21.39 12.19 -6.64
N ALA A 89 21.83 12.69 -5.47
CA ALA A 89 21.76 14.10 -5.14
C ALA A 89 22.30 15.00 -6.27
N GLY A 90 21.53 16.03 -6.63
CA GLY A 90 21.82 16.92 -7.77
C GLY A 90 21.34 16.39 -9.13
N GLY A 91 21.09 15.08 -9.26
CA GLY A 91 20.45 14.48 -10.43
C GLY A 91 18.97 14.83 -10.52
N THR A 92 18.49 15.11 -11.74
CA THR A 92 17.06 15.29 -12.00
C THR A 92 16.66 14.58 -13.29
N LEU A 93 15.62 13.75 -13.25
CA LEU A 93 14.99 13.17 -14.43
C LEU A 93 13.58 13.75 -14.58
N GLU A 94 13.32 14.44 -15.69
CA GLU A 94 12.05 15.14 -15.97
C GLU A 94 11.62 14.92 -17.44
N PRO A 95 11.01 13.77 -17.77
CA PRO A 95 10.49 13.53 -19.11
C PRO A 95 9.44 14.58 -19.52
N GLN A 96 9.55 15.14 -20.74
CA GLN A 96 8.79 16.32 -21.22
C GLN A 96 7.67 16.01 -22.22
N GLY A 97 7.57 14.78 -22.75
CA GLY A 97 6.63 14.48 -23.83
C GLY A 97 5.22 14.14 -23.39
N ASN A 98 4.29 14.24 -24.35
CA ASN A 98 2.86 13.93 -24.17
C ASN A 98 2.56 12.44 -23.89
N GLY A 99 3.54 11.56 -24.05
CA GLY A 99 3.35 10.10 -24.03
C GLY A 99 3.19 9.45 -22.65
N GLY A 100 3.32 10.22 -21.56
CA GLY A 100 3.44 9.65 -20.21
C GLY A 100 4.80 8.97 -20.07
N GLY A 101 5.60 9.40 -19.09
CA GLY A 101 6.85 8.70 -18.79
C GLY A 101 6.52 7.33 -18.20
N ALA A 102 6.79 6.24 -18.94
CA ALA A 102 6.82 4.91 -18.36
C ALA A 102 8.11 4.84 -17.53
N ILE A 103 7.99 5.03 -16.22
CA ILE A 103 9.17 5.14 -15.36
C ILE A 103 9.90 3.80 -15.30
N GLY A 104 9.20 2.67 -15.41
CA GLY A 104 9.83 1.38 -15.62
C GLY A 104 8.86 0.39 -16.27
N ASP A 105 9.39 -0.54 -17.03
CA ASP A 105 8.69 -1.71 -17.56
C ASP A 105 9.59 -2.94 -17.32
N GLY A 106 9.08 -4.16 -17.35
CA GLY A 106 9.88 -5.37 -17.09
C GLY A 106 10.68 -5.35 -15.78
N SER A 107 11.84 -6.01 -15.73
CA SER A 107 12.61 -6.26 -14.49
C SER A 107 13.53 -5.10 -14.06
N ALA A 108 13.18 -3.86 -14.38
CA ALA A 108 13.96 -2.68 -14.03
C ALA A 108 13.95 -2.37 -12.52
N THR A 109 15.05 -1.84 -12.00
CA THR A 109 15.11 -1.24 -10.67
C THR A 109 15.48 0.23 -10.75
N ILE A 110 14.72 1.09 -10.10
CA ILE A 110 14.93 2.54 -10.10
C ILE A 110 15.07 3.00 -8.66
N THR A 111 16.21 3.60 -8.33
CA THR A 111 16.51 4.07 -7.00
C THR A 111 16.64 5.60 -7.02
N ILE A 112 15.81 6.27 -6.24
CA ILE A 112 15.91 7.71 -5.99
C ILE A 112 16.64 7.86 -4.65
N ASN A 113 17.86 8.39 -4.73
CA ASN A 113 18.80 8.48 -3.62
C ASN A 113 19.35 9.92 -3.52
N GLY A 114 18.45 10.85 -3.22
CA GLY A 114 18.74 12.26 -2.99
C GLY A 114 18.45 13.14 -4.21
N GLY A 115 18.26 12.53 -5.39
CA GLY A 115 17.91 13.22 -6.62
C GLY A 115 16.42 13.54 -6.75
N THR A 116 16.04 14.04 -7.92
CA THR A 116 14.65 14.37 -8.25
C THR A 116 14.15 13.56 -9.45
N LEU A 117 13.01 12.89 -9.30
CA LEU A 117 12.23 12.35 -10.40
C LEU A 117 10.98 13.21 -10.56
N ARG A 118 10.73 13.73 -11.76
CA ARG A 118 9.50 14.42 -12.11
C ARG A 118 8.83 13.64 -13.21
N SER A 119 7.59 13.24 -12.97
CA SER A 119 6.79 12.53 -13.95
C SER A 119 5.51 13.29 -14.22
N GLY A 120 5.27 13.57 -15.49
CA GLY A 120 4.18 14.42 -15.93
C GLY A 120 3.77 14.20 -17.37
N GLY A 121 2.59 14.71 -17.72
CA GLY A 121 2.00 14.62 -19.06
C GLY A 121 0.57 14.04 -19.02
N PRO A 122 -0.24 14.20 -20.09
CA PRO A 122 -1.66 13.80 -20.11
C PRO A 122 -1.95 12.36 -19.66
N ALA A 123 -1.01 11.45 -19.93
CA ALA A 123 -1.08 10.02 -19.65
C ALA A 123 -0.49 9.59 -18.29
N GLY A 124 0.02 10.54 -17.48
CA GLY A 124 0.56 10.26 -16.15
C GLY A 124 1.89 9.51 -16.12
N ALA A 125 2.29 9.11 -14.92
CA ALA A 125 3.41 8.19 -14.68
C ALA A 125 2.87 6.76 -14.65
N THR A 126 3.52 5.82 -15.35
CA THR A 126 3.26 4.39 -15.20
C THR A 126 4.52 3.69 -14.71
N VAL A 127 4.42 2.97 -13.60
CA VAL A 127 5.44 2.00 -13.18
C VAL A 127 4.88 0.62 -13.47
N GLY A 128 5.44 -0.05 -14.48
CA GLY A 128 5.13 -1.42 -14.88
C GLY A 128 5.74 -2.45 -13.92
N GLU A 129 6.22 -3.59 -14.41
CA GLU A 129 6.81 -4.70 -13.61
C GLU A 129 8.12 -4.35 -12.86
N ALA A 130 8.45 -3.06 -12.76
CA ALA A 130 9.68 -2.56 -12.18
C ALA A 130 9.60 -2.39 -10.65
N ALA A 131 10.78 -2.39 -10.02
CA ALA A 131 10.97 -1.98 -8.64
C ALA A 131 11.40 -0.51 -8.56
N VAL A 132 10.70 0.30 -7.77
CA VAL A 132 11.09 1.68 -7.46
C VAL A 132 11.44 1.78 -5.98
N ASN A 133 12.65 2.21 -5.68
CA ASN A 133 13.15 2.45 -4.32
C ASN A 133 13.30 3.96 -4.11
N LEU A 134 12.38 4.55 -3.35
CA LEU A 134 12.48 5.93 -2.91
C LEU A 134 13.11 5.96 -1.51
N ARG A 135 14.43 6.15 -1.46
CA ARG A 135 15.24 6.15 -0.23
C ARG A 135 15.46 7.55 0.32
N SER A 136 15.63 8.52 -0.56
CA SER A 136 15.78 9.94 -0.24
C SER A 136 15.54 10.80 -1.49
N GLY A 137 15.47 12.13 -1.36
CA GLY A 137 15.17 13.01 -2.50
C GLY A 137 13.67 13.11 -2.77
N THR A 138 13.29 13.45 -4.00
CA THR A 138 11.91 13.81 -4.34
C THR A 138 11.45 13.10 -5.61
N TRP A 139 10.24 12.55 -5.57
CA TRP A 139 9.47 12.19 -6.74
C TRP A 139 8.22 13.06 -6.81
N THR A 140 8.03 13.81 -7.90
CA THR A 140 6.85 14.66 -8.11
C THR A 140 6.02 14.15 -9.28
N LEU A 141 4.71 14.07 -9.07
CA LEU A 141 3.71 13.76 -10.10
C LEU A 141 3.01 15.07 -10.52
N THR A 142 3.17 15.51 -11.79
CA THR A 142 2.65 16.80 -12.31
C THR A 142 2.08 16.71 -13.74
N GLY A 143 0.77 16.89 -13.95
CA GLY A 143 0.11 17.02 -15.27
C GLY A 143 -0.69 15.76 -15.74
N GLY A 144 -1.90 15.94 -16.31
CA GLY A 144 -2.76 14.89 -16.91
C GLY A 144 -3.90 14.24 -16.07
N THR A 145 -4.32 13.03 -16.47
CA THR A 145 -5.37 12.19 -15.80
C THR A 145 -4.69 11.03 -15.06
N GLY A 146 -4.46 11.13 -13.74
CA GLY A 146 -3.98 10.05 -12.86
C GLY A 146 -2.50 9.62 -13.00
N ALA A 147 -1.84 9.25 -11.90
CA ALA A 147 -0.52 8.61 -11.92
C ALA A 147 -0.68 7.21 -11.31
N ALA A 148 -0.37 6.18 -12.08
CA ALA A 148 -0.76 4.83 -11.69
C ALA A 148 0.48 3.93 -11.55
N PHE A 149 0.56 3.21 -10.43
CA PHE A 149 1.62 2.25 -10.11
C PHE A 149 1.03 0.84 -10.18
N TYR A 150 1.33 0.11 -11.25
CA TYR A 150 0.65 -1.15 -11.54
C TYR A 150 1.49 -2.01 -12.49
N ALA A 151 1.67 -3.30 -12.18
CA ALA A 151 2.47 -4.23 -12.98
C ALA A 151 1.99 -4.29 -14.44
N ALA A 152 2.75 -3.73 -15.38
CA ALA A 152 2.40 -3.82 -16.78
C ALA A 152 2.82 -5.16 -17.36
N GLY A 153 1.89 -6.12 -17.48
CA GLY A 153 2.08 -7.20 -18.46
C GLY A 153 1.88 -8.64 -18.04
N GLY A 154 0.99 -8.97 -17.10
CA GLY A 154 0.57 -10.37 -16.90
C GLY A 154 1.71 -11.36 -16.58
N SER A 155 2.89 -10.87 -16.20
CA SER A 155 3.97 -11.70 -15.67
C SER A 155 3.79 -11.91 -14.17
N ALA A 156 4.42 -12.95 -13.65
CA ALA A 156 4.24 -13.46 -12.30
C ALA A 156 4.75 -12.52 -11.18
N THR A 157 5.28 -11.34 -11.51
CA THR A 157 5.91 -10.42 -10.55
C THR A 157 5.17 -9.08 -10.47
N PRO A 158 4.60 -8.71 -9.30
CA PRO A 158 3.93 -7.43 -9.11
C PRO A 158 4.92 -6.25 -9.18
N ALA A 159 4.43 -5.08 -9.59
CA ALA A 159 5.16 -3.82 -9.50
C ALA A 159 5.43 -3.52 -8.03
N ARG A 160 6.64 -3.07 -7.69
CA ARG A 160 7.00 -2.82 -6.29
C ARG A 160 7.49 -1.39 -6.10
N ILE A 161 6.89 -0.69 -5.16
CA ILE A 161 7.42 0.57 -4.63
C ILE A 161 7.89 0.34 -3.19
N SER A 162 9.16 0.60 -2.92
CA SER A 162 9.72 0.66 -1.58
C SER A 162 9.98 2.12 -1.23
N HIS A 163 9.13 2.70 -0.40
CA HIS A 163 9.18 4.10 0.02
C HIS A 163 9.69 4.20 1.45
N THR A 164 11.02 4.09 1.62
CA THR A 164 11.66 4.06 2.94
C THR A 164 12.23 5.41 3.38
N GLY A 165 12.21 6.43 2.51
CA GLY A 165 12.56 7.80 2.84
C GLY A 165 12.20 8.76 1.71
N GLY A 166 12.65 10.02 1.77
CA GLY A 166 12.34 11.02 0.72
C GLY A 166 10.84 11.34 0.57
N THR A 167 10.49 12.10 -0.45
CA THR A 167 9.13 12.62 -0.66
C THR A 167 8.55 12.16 -2.00
N LEU A 168 7.37 11.53 -1.98
CA LEU A 168 6.50 11.40 -3.16
C LEU A 168 5.39 12.45 -3.06
N ALA A 169 5.40 13.44 -3.95
CA ALA A 169 4.42 14.51 -4.01
C ALA A 169 3.45 14.30 -5.17
N SER A 170 2.16 14.12 -4.87
CA SER A 170 1.07 13.95 -5.82
C SER A 170 0.07 15.09 -5.74
N ASN A 171 0.13 16.03 -6.71
CA ASN A 171 -0.70 17.23 -6.71
C ASN A 171 -1.80 17.12 -7.78
N GLY A 172 -3.00 16.71 -7.39
CA GLY A 172 -4.14 16.52 -8.28
C GLY A 172 -4.21 15.14 -8.97
N TYR A 173 -3.33 14.20 -8.61
CA TYR A 173 -3.28 12.84 -9.16
C TYR A 173 -3.59 11.82 -8.09
N SER A 174 -4.33 10.77 -8.44
CA SER A 174 -4.37 9.61 -7.55
C SER A 174 -3.03 8.88 -7.61
N VAL A 175 -2.60 8.34 -6.48
CA VAL A 175 -1.61 7.27 -6.35
C VAL A 175 -2.40 5.96 -6.46
N ILE A 176 -2.19 5.19 -7.52
CA ILE A 176 -2.89 3.92 -7.73
C ILE A 176 -1.95 2.76 -7.44
N VAL A 177 -2.38 1.82 -6.60
CA VAL A 177 -1.65 0.59 -6.28
C VAL A 177 -2.48 -0.58 -6.79
N GLY A 178 -2.02 -1.20 -7.88
CA GLY A 178 -2.75 -2.25 -8.57
C GLY A 178 -3.94 -1.72 -9.40
N GLN A 179 -4.11 -2.25 -10.62
CA GLN A 179 -5.13 -1.79 -11.56
C GLN A 179 -5.64 -2.88 -12.50
N GLN A 180 -6.96 -2.98 -12.66
CA GLN A 180 -7.54 -3.73 -13.77
C GLN A 180 -7.71 -2.81 -14.98
N ASN A 181 -7.25 -3.23 -16.16
CA ASN A 181 -7.51 -2.52 -17.41
C ASN A 181 -7.88 -3.46 -18.57
N GLN A 182 -8.21 -2.91 -19.74
CA GLN A 182 -8.59 -3.67 -20.95
C GLN A 182 -7.52 -4.70 -21.37
N TRP A 183 -6.27 -4.50 -20.96
CA TRP A 183 -5.12 -5.32 -21.32
C TRP A 183 -4.79 -6.40 -20.28
N GLY A 184 -5.54 -6.47 -19.17
CA GLY A 184 -5.41 -7.49 -18.14
C GLY A 184 -5.35 -6.92 -16.72
N ASP A 185 -5.17 -7.85 -15.78
CA ASP A 185 -4.92 -7.54 -14.37
C ASP A 185 -3.48 -7.16 -14.15
N ARG A 186 -3.27 -6.21 -13.25
CA ARG A 186 -1.96 -5.62 -12.98
C ARG A 186 -1.82 -5.38 -11.49
N ASP A 187 -1.27 -6.36 -10.78
CA ASP A 187 -1.04 -6.27 -9.33
C ASP A 187 0.01 -5.21 -8.99
N GLY A 188 0.00 -4.72 -7.75
CA GLY A 188 0.99 -3.76 -7.30
C GLY A 188 1.14 -3.78 -5.78
N ASP A 189 2.40 -3.68 -5.34
CA ASP A 189 2.76 -3.61 -3.94
C ASP A 189 3.45 -2.27 -3.64
N TYR A 190 2.90 -1.55 -2.67
CA TYR A 190 3.45 -0.31 -2.15
C TYR A 190 3.85 -0.51 -0.68
N TYR A 191 5.14 -0.51 -0.41
CA TYR A 191 5.73 -0.58 0.92
C TYR A 191 6.04 0.84 1.40
N PHE A 192 5.24 1.36 2.34
CA PHE A 192 5.45 2.66 2.96
C PHE A 192 6.19 2.48 4.29
N GLY A 193 7.49 2.72 4.25
CA GLY A 193 8.40 2.44 5.35
C GLY A 193 8.88 1.00 5.45
N ASP A 194 9.77 0.76 6.41
CA ASP A 194 10.48 -0.51 6.60
C ASP A 194 10.62 -0.93 8.08
N ALA A 195 11.16 -2.13 8.29
CA ALA A 195 11.40 -2.69 9.61
C ALA A 195 12.39 -1.89 10.46
N ALA A 196 13.34 -1.20 9.83
CA ALA A 196 14.29 -0.32 10.51
C ALA A 196 13.62 0.95 11.08
N GLY A 197 12.35 1.19 10.76
CA GLY A 197 11.58 2.33 11.24
C GLY A 197 11.71 3.56 10.36
N SER A 198 12.29 3.42 9.16
CA SER A 198 12.32 4.50 8.19
C SER A 198 10.98 4.55 7.47
N SER A 199 10.46 5.74 7.23
CA SER A 199 9.32 5.99 6.34
C SER A 199 9.58 7.27 5.55
N GLY A 200 9.05 7.33 4.33
CA GLY A 200 9.08 8.58 3.55
C GLY A 200 7.90 9.50 3.86
N ALA A 201 7.74 10.53 3.02
CA ALA A 201 6.58 11.42 3.03
C ALA A 201 5.78 11.24 1.74
N LEU A 202 4.51 10.89 1.85
CA LEU A 202 3.56 10.85 0.74
C LEU A 202 2.62 12.05 0.86
N THR A 203 2.70 13.05 -0.02
CA THR A 203 2.05 14.36 0.18
C THR A 203 1.32 14.89 -1.05
N GLY A 204 0.39 15.83 -0.85
CA GLY A 204 -0.27 16.58 -1.91
C GLY A 204 -1.79 16.39 -1.94
N SER A 205 -2.46 17.00 -2.91
CA SER A 205 -3.93 16.96 -3.04
C SER A 205 -4.47 15.68 -3.70
N GLY A 206 -3.61 14.73 -4.00
CA GLY A 206 -3.94 13.46 -4.63
C GLY A 206 -4.78 12.51 -3.77
N SER A 207 -5.46 11.58 -4.44
CA SER A 207 -6.13 10.43 -3.80
C SER A 207 -5.18 9.24 -3.66
N LEU A 208 -5.51 8.27 -2.80
CA LEU A 208 -4.88 6.94 -2.80
C LEU A 208 -5.94 5.92 -3.23
N ILE A 209 -5.63 5.09 -4.22
CA ILE A 209 -6.50 4.04 -4.72
C ILE A 209 -5.75 2.72 -4.62
N VAL A 210 -6.24 1.82 -3.78
CA VAL A 210 -5.67 0.48 -3.62
C VAL A 210 -6.64 -0.50 -4.27
N GLY A 211 -6.21 -1.16 -5.35
CA GLY A 211 -7.08 -1.96 -6.21
C GLY A 211 -8.00 -1.09 -7.08
N ASN A 212 -7.46 -0.51 -8.16
CA ASN A 212 -8.30 0.22 -9.12
C ASN A 212 -8.96 -0.75 -10.11
N ILE A 213 -10.12 -1.24 -9.73
CA ILE A 213 -10.91 -2.16 -10.55
C ILE A 213 -11.99 -1.35 -11.26
N THR A 214 -11.98 -1.37 -12.60
CA THR A 214 -13.02 -0.72 -13.42
C THR A 214 -14.01 -1.78 -13.87
N ALA A 215 -15.20 -1.82 -13.27
CA ALA A 215 -16.19 -2.86 -13.53
C ALA A 215 -16.68 -2.88 -15.00
N LYS A 216 -17.02 -4.09 -15.46
CA LYS A 216 -17.61 -4.53 -16.75
C LYS A 216 -16.66 -4.70 -17.95
N MET A 217 -15.94 -5.82 -17.98
CA MET A 217 -15.79 -6.54 -19.25
C MET A 217 -17.04 -7.39 -19.49
N SER A 218 -18.08 -6.77 -20.02
CA SER A 218 -19.24 -7.48 -20.57
C SER A 218 -18.83 -8.20 -21.85
N GLY A 219 -18.50 -9.49 -21.79
CA GLY A 219 -18.39 -10.30 -23.01
C GLY A 219 -17.62 -11.62 -22.93
N SER A 220 -16.67 -11.77 -22.01
CA SER A 220 -15.90 -13.01 -21.83
C SER A 220 -15.80 -13.30 -20.35
N GLY A 221 -16.28 -14.45 -19.87
CA GLY A 221 -16.36 -14.85 -18.46
C GLY A 221 -15.03 -14.95 -17.68
N TYR A 222 -14.00 -14.20 -18.09
CA TYR A 222 -12.73 -14.04 -17.44
C TYR A 222 -12.85 -12.96 -16.36
N ARG A 223 -13.27 -13.39 -15.17
CA ARG A 223 -13.24 -12.57 -13.94
C ARG A 223 -11.84 -12.64 -13.39
N ARG A 224 -11.10 -11.57 -13.58
CA ARG A 224 -9.69 -11.52 -13.29
C ARG A 224 -9.50 -10.61 -12.05
N THR A 225 -8.79 -11.14 -11.05
CA THR A 225 -8.58 -10.59 -9.72
C THR A 225 -7.30 -9.75 -9.68
N THR A 226 -7.40 -8.45 -9.93
CA THR A 226 -6.27 -7.57 -9.62
C THR A 226 -6.29 -7.22 -8.14
N TYR A 227 -5.13 -7.29 -7.49
CA TYR A 227 -4.96 -6.85 -6.12
C TYR A 227 -3.92 -5.72 -6.02
N GLY A 228 -4.30 -4.66 -5.31
CA GLY A 228 -3.36 -3.68 -4.78
C GLY A 228 -3.05 -3.99 -3.34
N THR A 229 -1.77 -3.96 -2.95
CA THR A 229 -1.35 -4.01 -1.55
C THR A 229 -0.64 -2.72 -1.18
N PHE A 230 -1.20 -1.96 -0.25
CA PHE A 230 -0.50 -0.86 0.40
C PHE A 230 -0.18 -1.28 1.84
N THR A 231 1.10 -1.36 2.20
CA THR A 231 1.53 -1.88 3.51
C THR A 231 2.64 -1.05 4.14
N GLY A 232 2.60 -0.91 5.46
CA GLY A 232 3.69 -0.34 6.25
C GLY A 232 3.21 0.60 7.35
N HIS A 233 3.98 1.65 7.62
CA HIS A 233 3.76 2.60 8.73
C HIS A 233 4.24 4.01 8.34
N GLY A 234 3.87 5.00 9.17
CA GLY A 234 4.13 6.41 8.97
C GLY A 234 2.85 7.20 8.63
N THR A 235 3.01 8.50 8.41
CA THR A 235 1.90 9.41 8.07
C THR A 235 1.80 9.63 6.57
N VAL A 236 0.63 9.35 6.00
CA VAL A 236 0.29 9.68 4.62
C VAL A 236 -0.41 11.04 4.60
N GLY A 237 0.24 12.05 4.02
CA GLY A 237 -0.23 13.42 3.90
C GLY A 237 -0.94 13.74 2.56
N LEU A 238 -1.57 12.74 1.94
CA LEU A 238 -2.45 12.94 0.80
C LEU A 238 -3.83 13.39 1.28
N THR A 239 -4.41 14.39 0.63
CA THR A 239 -5.68 15.00 1.08
C THR A 239 -6.88 14.72 0.18
N GLY A 240 -6.71 13.93 -0.89
CA GLY A 240 -7.82 13.48 -1.73
C GLY A 240 -8.71 12.45 -1.03
N THR A 241 -9.27 11.54 -1.81
CA THR A 241 -10.06 10.41 -1.30
C THR A 241 -9.16 9.18 -1.11
N LEU A 242 -9.44 8.38 -0.09
CA LEU A 242 -8.89 7.04 0.07
C LEU A 242 -9.89 6.02 -0.47
N ARG A 243 -9.56 5.35 -1.58
CA ARG A 243 -10.38 4.28 -2.16
C ARG A 243 -9.71 2.93 -1.97
N ASN A 244 -10.39 2.00 -1.32
CA ASN A 244 -9.88 0.66 -1.07
C ASN A 244 -10.79 -0.40 -1.70
N ASN A 245 -10.27 -1.09 -2.71
CA ASN A 245 -10.79 -2.37 -3.21
C ASN A 245 -9.66 -3.42 -3.19
N GLY A 246 -8.70 -3.30 -2.27
CA GLY A 246 -7.52 -4.15 -2.16
C GLY A 246 -7.12 -4.38 -0.71
N TYR A 247 -5.82 -4.42 -0.43
CA TYR A 247 -5.28 -4.69 0.90
C TYR A 247 -4.55 -3.47 1.43
N VAL A 248 -5.09 -2.85 2.47
CA VAL A 248 -4.39 -1.80 3.23
C VAL A 248 -3.97 -2.36 4.58
N ILE A 249 -2.67 -2.42 4.81
CA ILE A 249 -2.08 -3.15 5.94
C ILE A 249 -1.19 -2.20 6.75
N ALA A 250 -1.64 -1.81 7.93
CA ALA A 250 -0.77 -1.19 8.93
C ALA A 250 0.18 -2.27 9.47
N ASN A 251 1.44 -2.23 9.06
CA ASN A 251 2.47 -3.18 9.48
C ASN A 251 3.50 -2.47 10.36
N GLY A 252 3.56 -2.85 11.64
CA GLY A 252 4.52 -2.28 12.59
C GLY A 252 5.93 -2.85 12.46
N TYR A 253 6.10 -3.95 11.74
CA TYR A 253 7.33 -4.73 11.60
C TYR A 253 7.94 -5.13 12.95
N GLY A 254 7.09 -5.55 13.88
CA GLY A 254 7.47 -6.00 15.23
C GLY A 254 7.66 -4.88 16.25
N ALA A 255 7.25 -3.66 15.92
CA ALA A 255 7.25 -2.52 16.82
C ALA A 255 5.89 -1.81 16.77
N ASP A 256 5.50 -1.18 17.88
CA ASP A 256 4.28 -0.36 17.94
C ASP A 256 4.44 0.84 17.02
N ARG A 257 3.81 0.78 15.84
CA ARG A 257 3.84 1.85 14.84
C ARG A 257 2.47 2.06 14.24
N ASP A 258 2.23 3.28 13.77
CA ASP A 258 0.96 3.67 13.19
C ASP A 258 1.10 3.84 11.69
N LEU A 259 0.12 3.38 10.94
CA LEU A 259 -0.17 3.87 9.61
C LEU A 259 -1.30 4.89 9.72
N ASP A 260 -0.92 6.16 9.62
CA ASP A 260 -1.83 7.29 9.77
C ASP A 260 -2.29 7.78 8.39
N LEU A 261 -3.59 7.55 8.11
CA LEU A 261 -4.28 7.97 6.90
C LEU A 261 -5.31 9.07 7.19
N THR A 262 -5.20 9.79 8.31
CA THR A 262 -6.19 10.78 8.75
C THR A 262 -6.32 12.00 7.84
N ALA A 263 -5.32 12.27 6.99
CA ALA A 263 -5.29 13.43 6.11
C ALA A 263 -6.30 13.35 4.94
N PHE A 264 -6.79 12.16 4.59
CA PHE A 264 -7.77 12.00 3.52
C PHE A 264 -9.12 12.63 3.89
N THR A 265 -9.84 13.11 2.88
CA THR A 265 -11.15 13.75 3.07
C THR A 265 -12.30 12.77 3.21
N ALA A 266 -12.15 11.56 2.67
CA ALA A 266 -13.16 10.50 2.73
C ALA A 266 -12.52 9.14 2.47
N VAL A 267 -13.19 8.09 2.97
CA VAL A 267 -12.91 6.68 2.68
C VAL A 267 -14.05 6.12 1.83
N THR A 268 -13.73 5.27 0.84
CA THR A 268 -14.73 4.66 -0.04
C THR A 268 -14.22 3.36 -0.67
N ASN A 269 -15.12 2.59 -1.26
CA ASN A 269 -14.86 1.52 -2.21
C ASN A 269 -15.83 1.66 -3.40
N THR A 270 -15.58 0.91 -4.45
CA THR A 270 -16.42 0.87 -5.66
C THR A 270 -16.90 -0.52 -6.01
N ILE A 271 -16.52 -1.52 -5.20
CA ILE A 271 -16.81 -2.94 -5.44
C ILE A 271 -17.08 -3.62 -4.10
N ASP A 272 -18.21 -4.30 -4.06
CA ASP A 272 -18.62 -5.15 -2.96
C ASP A 272 -17.79 -6.44 -2.97
N ASN A 273 -17.25 -6.85 -1.81
CA ASN A 273 -16.62 -8.17 -1.66
C ASN A 273 -17.60 -9.31 -2.01
N ASN A 274 -18.91 -9.11 -1.82
CA ASN A 274 -19.94 -10.10 -2.12
C ASN A 274 -20.26 -10.26 -3.62
N GLU A 275 -20.02 -9.23 -4.44
CA GLU A 275 -20.26 -9.27 -5.89
C GLU A 275 -19.18 -10.12 -6.62
N TYR A 276 -17.99 -10.22 -6.02
CA TYR A 276 -16.84 -10.95 -6.55
C TYR A 276 -16.55 -12.25 -5.81
N LYS A 277 -17.59 -13.09 -5.61
CA LYS A 277 -17.36 -14.52 -5.34
C LYS A 277 -16.61 -15.13 -6.52
N LEU A 278 -15.30 -15.25 -6.36
CA LEU A 278 -14.47 -16.11 -7.20
C LEU A 278 -15.09 -17.49 -7.16
N SER A 279 -15.29 -18.08 -8.33
CA SER A 279 -15.67 -19.48 -8.43
C SER A 279 -14.78 -20.30 -7.49
N ALA A 280 -15.36 -21.29 -6.80
CA ALA A 280 -14.68 -22.14 -5.82
C ALA A 280 -13.36 -22.77 -6.33
N ASP A 281 -13.15 -22.74 -7.64
CA ASP A 281 -11.99 -23.29 -8.35
C ASP A 281 -10.78 -22.34 -8.41
N ASN A 282 -10.94 -21.04 -8.08
CA ASN A 282 -9.85 -20.05 -8.10
C ASN A 282 -9.33 -19.72 -6.69
N ASN A 283 -9.12 -20.75 -5.88
CA ASN A 283 -8.42 -20.70 -4.59
C ASN A 283 -6.90 -20.44 -4.73
N PHE A 284 -6.51 -19.80 -5.84
CA PHE A 284 -5.13 -19.60 -6.24
C PHE A 284 -4.85 -18.11 -6.12
N TYR A 285 -3.91 -17.77 -5.23
CA TYR A 285 -3.45 -16.44 -4.82
C TYR A 285 -4.09 -15.87 -3.54
N TYR A 286 -3.49 -16.35 -2.44
CA TYR A 286 -3.27 -15.69 -1.14
C TYR A 286 -4.09 -16.03 0.11
N GLY A 287 -5.14 -16.84 0.11
CA GLY A 287 -5.80 -17.22 1.38
C GLY A 287 -6.20 -16.01 2.26
N LYS A 288 -6.37 -14.83 1.65
CA LYS A 288 -6.72 -13.56 2.28
C LYS A 288 -8.23 -13.35 2.06
N GLY A 289 -9.02 -13.47 3.12
CA GLY A 289 -10.49 -13.62 3.13
C GLY A 289 -11.30 -12.39 2.70
N GLY A 290 -11.03 -11.85 1.52
CA GLY A 290 -11.65 -10.63 1.00
C GLY A 290 -10.71 -9.42 1.06
N THR A 291 -11.06 -8.35 0.36
CA THR A 291 -10.34 -7.06 0.40
C THR A 291 -10.75 -6.26 1.63
N GLY A 292 -9.89 -5.36 2.13
CA GLY A 292 -10.18 -4.61 3.35
C GLY A 292 -8.96 -4.02 4.05
N TRP A 293 -9.07 -3.95 5.38
CA TRP A 293 -8.15 -3.27 6.28
C TRP A 293 -7.50 -4.25 7.25
N PHE A 294 -6.21 -4.09 7.52
CA PHE A 294 -5.46 -5.01 8.35
C PHE A 294 -4.46 -4.25 9.23
N ALA A 295 -4.21 -4.81 10.41
CA ALA A 295 -3.18 -4.33 11.33
C ALA A 295 -2.40 -5.55 11.85
N VAL A 296 -1.09 -5.54 11.66
CA VAL A 296 -0.21 -6.69 11.96
C VAL A 296 1.12 -6.23 12.55
N ASP A 297 1.78 -7.13 13.26
CA ASP A 297 3.16 -6.99 13.76
C ASP A 297 3.38 -5.67 14.53
N GLY A 298 2.49 -5.34 15.48
CA GLY A 298 2.50 -4.08 16.23
C GLY A 298 1.91 -2.88 15.48
N GLY A 299 1.32 -3.06 14.30
CA GLY A 299 0.70 -1.98 13.52
C GLY A 299 -0.61 -1.45 14.10
N ARG A 300 -0.90 -0.16 13.87
CA ARG A 300 -2.23 0.45 14.09
C ARG A 300 -2.63 1.24 12.86
N LEU A 301 -3.81 0.97 12.32
CA LEU A 301 -4.38 1.71 11.21
C LEU A 301 -5.31 2.80 11.73
N VAL A 302 -5.06 4.04 11.32
CA VAL A 302 -5.91 5.19 11.68
C VAL A 302 -6.48 5.80 10.40
N LEU A 303 -7.80 5.91 10.31
CA LEU A 303 -8.52 6.53 9.19
C LEU A 303 -9.08 7.91 9.61
N PRO A 304 -9.49 8.74 8.63
CA PRO A 304 -10.14 10.03 8.93
C PRO A 304 -11.35 9.87 9.85
N ALA A 305 -11.53 10.83 10.76
CA ALA A 305 -12.70 10.88 11.62
C ALA A 305 -13.97 11.14 10.81
N ILE A 306 -15.08 10.53 11.21
CA ILE A 306 -16.38 10.68 10.59
C ILE A 306 -17.18 11.73 11.36
N SER A 307 -17.64 12.77 10.66
CA SER A 307 -18.54 13.76 11.25
C SER A 307 -19.94 13.16 11.42
N VAL A 308 -20.41 13.11 12.66
CA VAL A 308 -21.73 12.62 13.04
C VAL A 308 -22.67 13.80 13.32
N ALA A 309 -23.76 13.86 12.57
CA ALA A 309 -24.81 14.87 12.72
C ALA A 309 -25.74 14.56 13.91
N ALA A 310 -26.46 15.59 14.37
CA ALA A 310 -27.49 15.43 15.40
C ALA A 310 -28.69 14.61 14.88
N GLY A 311 -29.38 13.91 15.80
CA GLY A 311 -30.45 12.97 15.48
C GLY A 311 -29.95 11.55 15.18
N ALA A 312 -30.86 10.68 14.74
CA ALA A 312 -30.50 9.31 14.38
C ALA A 312 -29.79 9.26 13.02
N GLY A 313 -28.78 8.38 12.89
CA GLY A 313 -28.02 8.22 11.66
C GLY A 313 -27.09 7.03 11.69
N ALA A 314 -26.74 6.49 10.52
CA ALA A 314 -25.81 5.39 10.36
C ALA A 314 -24.57 5.84 9.59
N TYR A 315 -23.40 5.40 10.05
CA TYR A 315 -22.10 5.82 9.54
C TYR A 315 -21.20 4.59 9.38
N ASN A 316 -20.40 4.58 8.31
CA ASN A 316 -19.44 3.51 8.04
C ASN A 316 -18.01 4.03 8.25
N TRP A 317 -17.17 3.22 8.88
CA TRP A 317 -15.72 3.41 8.92
C TRP A 317 -15.06 2.31 8.11
N GLY A 318 -14.05 2.69 7.33
CA GLY A 318 -13.38 1.76 6.43
C GLY A 318 -14.28 1.30 5.28
N GLU A 319 -15.38 2.00 4.99
CA GLU A 319 -16.24 1.62 3.87
C GLU A 319 -16.92 2.82 3.19
N ASN A 320 -17.48 2.62 1.98
CA ASN A 320 -18.30 3.62 1.31
C ASN A 320 -19.45 4.11 2.21
N PRO A 321 -19.59 5.42 2.43
CA PRO A 321 -20.63 5.98 3.29
C PRO A 321 -22.06 5.67 2.86
N ALA A 322 -22.27 5.36 1.58
CA ALA A 322 -23.58 5.02 1.04
C ALA A 322 -23.93 3.52 1.18
N ASP A 323 -22.95 2.67 1.47
CA ASP A 323 -23.20 1.24 1.64
C ASP A 323 -24.04 1.02 2.90
N THR A 324 -25.08 0.18 2.77
CA THR A 324 -25.96 -0.19 3.88
C THR A 324 -25.59 -1.53 4.54
N ASP A 325 -24.72 -2.31 3.91
CA ASP A 325 -24.37 -3.66 4.31
C ASP A 325 -22.88 -3.94 4.07
N ILE A 326 -22.07 -3.46 5.02
CA ILE A 326 -20.61 -3.48 4.93
C ILE A 326 -20.06 -4.87 4.63
N ASP A 327 -19.11 -4.97 3.71
CA ASP A 327 -18.51 -6.24 3.35
C ASP A 327 -16.97 -6.24 3.20
N LEU A 328 -16.32 -5.07 3.21
CA LEU A 328 -14.87 -4.97 3.37
C LEU A 328 -14.40 -5.54 4.71
N VAL A 329 -13.36 -6.37 4.66
CA VAL A 329 -12.75 -7.01 5.83
C VAL A 329 -12.26 -5.96 6.81
N ASN A 330 -12.59 -6.13 8.10
CA ASN A 330 -12.35 -5.18 9.17
C ASN A 330 -12.84 -3.77 8.81
N SER A 331 -14.10 -3.68 8.36
CA SER A 331 -14.86 -2.43 8.34
C SER A 331 -15.93 -2.46 9.44
N LEU A 332 -16.47 -1.30 9.79
CA LEU A 332 -17.54 -1.20 10.79
C LEU A 332 -18.63 -0.23 10.35
N ARG A 333 -19.85 -0.50 10.84
CA ARG A 333 -21.03 0.35 10.69
C ARG A 333 -21.60 0.63 12.06
N ILE A 334 -21.90 1.89 12.33
CA ILE A 334 -22.50 2.33 13.59
C ILE A 334 -23.79 3.08 13.30
N ALA A 335 -24.88 2.62 13.90
CA ALA A 335 -26.17 3.32 13.89
C ALA A 335 -26.39 3.97 15.26
N PHE A 336 -26.41 5.31 15.27
CA PHE A 336 -26.67 6.09 16.48
C PHE A 336 -28.17 6.37 16.66
N THR A 337 -28.59 6.36 17.91
CA THR A 337 -29.89 6.85 18.37
C THR A 337 -29.69 8.03 19.32
N ASP A 338 -30.56 9.03 19.21
CA ASP A 338 -30.58 10.22 20.08
C ASP A 338 -29.25 10.97 20.17
N VAL A 339 -28.62 11.29 19.02
CA VAL A 339 -27.45 12.19 19.00
C VAL A 339 -27.89 13.60 19.39
N ALA A 340 -27.63 13.97 20.64
CA ALA A 340 -27.97 15.25 21.23
C ALA A 340 -26.97 16.35 20.84
N ALA A 341 -25.69 16.01 20.72
CA ALA A 341 -24.64 16.94 20.27
C ALA A 341 -23.83 16.29 19.14
N PRO A 342 -23.74 16.92 17.95
CA PRO A 342 -22.93 16.42 16.86
C PRO A 342 -21.45 16.47 17.22
N GLY A 343 -20.65 15.59 16.61
CA GLY A 343 -19.23 15.48 16.90
C GLY A 343 -18.53 14.54 15.94
N ASN A 344 -17.34 14.08 16.32
CA ASN A 344 -16.55 13.18 15.49
C ASN A 344 -16.51 11.77 16.09
N LEU A 345 -16.77 10.79 15.25
CA LEU A 345 -16.45 9.40 15.49
C LEU A 345 -15.07 9.11 14.90
N SER A 346 -14.13 8.71 15.75
CA SER A 346 -12.83 8.19 15.31
C SER A 346 -12.76 6.71 15.64
N ALA A 347 -12.15 5.92 14.76
CA ALA A 347 -11.81 4.53 15.05
C ALA A 347 -10.42 4.18 14.51
N SER A 348 -9.74 3.26 15.19
CA SER A 348 -8.49 2.66 14.76
C SER A 348 -8.58 1.14 14.82
N LEU A 349 -7.94 0.46 13.88
CA LEU A 349 -7.75 -1.00 13.90
C LEU A 349 -6.35 -1.31 14.41
N LEU A 350 -6.24 -2.11 15.46
CA LEU A 350 -5.00 -2.41 16.17
C LEU A 350 -4.59 -3.86 15.90
N ALA A 351 -3.29 -4.07 15.69
CA ALA A 351 -2.71 -5.39 15.72
C ALA A 351 -2.88 -5.99 17.12
N THR A 352 -3.16 -7.29 17.20
CA THR A 352 -3.47 -7.98 18.46
C THR A 352 -2.27 -8.12 19.40
N ASP A 353 -1.07 -7.83 18.90
CA ASP A 353 0.21 -7.93 19.59
C ASP A 353 0.80 -6.58 20.02
N ARG A 354 0.04 -5.47 19.88
CA ARG A 354 0.48 -4.15 20.33
C ARG A 354 0.77 -4.10 21.82
N GLY A 355 1.85 -3.42 22.20
CA GLY A 355 2.32 -3.34 23.58
C GLY A 355 1.35 -2.61 24.53
N GLU A 356 0.48 -1.76 24.00
CA GLU A 356 -0.56 -1.04 24.76
C GLU A 356 -1.76 -1.92 25.16
N LEU A 357 -1.90 -3.11 24.57
CA LEU A 357 -2.99 -4.02 24.88
C LEU A 357 -2.64 -4.88 26.10
N ALA A 358 -3.53 -4.90 27.09
CA ALA A 358 -3.40 -5.82 28.22
C ALA A 358 -3.42 -7.27 27.71
N ARG A 359 -2.53 -8.12 28.24
CA ARG A 359 -2.46 -9.53 27.85
C ARG A 359 -3.79 -10.23 28.13
N THR A 360 -4.29 -10.95 27.14
CA THR A 360 -5.53 -11.72 27.24
C THR A 360 -5.21 -13.22 27.20
N ALA A 361 -6.09 -14.04 27.80
CA ALA A 361 -5.99 -15.51 27.75
C ALA A 361 -6.62 -16.13 26.50
N GLY A 362 -7.45 -15.37 25.78
CA GLY A 362 -8.16 -15.80 24.60
C GLY A 362 -7.44 -15.47 23.28
N ASN A 363 -7.95 -16.04 22.19
CA ASN A 363 -7.47 -15.70 20.84
C ASN A 363 -8.21 -14.45 20.36
N LEU A 364 -7.44 -13.40 20.07
CA LEU A 364 -7.95 -12.17 19.46
C LEU A 364 -7.90 -12.29 17.93
N LEU A 365 -8.98 -11.90 17.29
CA LEU A 365 -9.10 -11.81 15.83
C LEU A 365 -8.89 -10.38 15.34
N ALA A 366 -9.50 -9.41 16.02
CA ALA A 366 -9.38 -7.99 15.72
C ALA A 366 -9.56 -7.16 16.99
N VAL A 367 -8.85 -6.03 17.08
CA VAL A 367 -9.00 -5.07 18.17
C VAL A 367 -9.22 -3.68 17.57
N TRP A 368 -10.17 -2.96 18.14
CA TRP A 368 -10.62 -1.67 17.66
C TRP A 368 -10.57 -0.66 18.79
N ASP A 369 -10.11 0.55 18.52
CA ASP A 369 -10.19 1.68 19.46
C ASP A 369 -11.15 2.72 18.90
N LEU A 370 -12.28 2.93 19.57
CA LEU A 370 -13.33 3.86 19.16
C LEU A 370 -13.39 5.06 20.12
N SER A 371 -13.57 6.25 19.55
CA SER A 371 -13.69 7.50 20.29
C SER A 371 -14.81 8.39 19.74
N ALA A 372 -15.53 9.04 20.65
CA ALA A 372 -16.67 9.93 20.37
C ALA A 372 -16.33 11.37 20.78
N ALA A 373 -15.26 11.95 20.22
CA ALA A 373 -14.80 13.28 20.58
C ALA A 373 -15.87 14.35 20.27
N GLY A 374 -16.39 15.00 21.32
CA GLY A 374 -17.44 16.02 21.21
C GLY A 374 -18.83 15.49 20.85
N LEU A 375 -18.97 14.19 20.64
CA LEU A 375 -20.22 13.53 20.26
C LEU A 375 -20.99 13.07 21.51
N GLN A 376 -22.26 13.44 21.62
CA GLN A 376 -23.16 12.97 22.69
C GLN A 376 -24.34 12.22 22.07
N PHE A 377 -24.50 10.95 22.41
CA PHE A 377 -25.52 10.06 21.87
C PHE A 377 -26.17 9.23 22.98
N GLY A 378 -27.39 8.74 22.75
CA GLY A 378 -28.08 7.85 23.69
C GLY A 378 -27.54 6.43 23.62
N THR A 379 -27.65 5.81 22.45
CA THR A 379 -27.12 4.47 22.19
C THR A 379 -26.57 4.36 20.77
N ALA A 380 -25.70 3.37 20.58
CA ALA A 380 -25.15 2.98 19.30
C ALA A 380 -25.28 1.47 19.10
N ASP A 381 -25.77 1.07 17.93
CA ASP A 381 -25.70 -0.31 17.46
C ASP A 381 -24.51 -0.42 16.49
N ILE A 382 -23.64 -1.39 16.72
CA ILE A 382 -22.38 -1.53 16.01
C ILE A 382 -22.36 -2.88 15.30
N VAL A 383 -21.92 -2.88 14.04
CA VAL A 383 -21.66 -4.08 13.25
C VAL A 383 -20.23 -4.03 12.76
N PHE A 384 -19.47 -5.11 12.97
CA PHE A 384 -18.13 -5.30 12.44
C PHE A 384 -18.13 -6.42 11.40
N ARG A 385 -17.47 -6.20 10.26
CA ARG A 385 -17.11 -7.26 9.32
C ARG A 385 -15.76 -7.85 9.76
N TYR A 386 -15.75 -9.05 10.34
CA TYR A 386 -14.53 -9.67 10.89
C TYR A 386 -13.69 -10.37 9.82
N ASP A 387 -12.41 -10.64 10.05
CA ASP A 387 -11.57 -11.40 9.11
C ASP A 387 -11.83 -12.92 9.22
N ASP A 388 -12.64 -13.47 8.32
CA ASP A 388 -13.00 -14.90 8.33
C ASP A 388 -11.87 -15.82 7.87
N ALA A 389 -10.95 -15.34 7.03
CA ALA A 389 -9.76 -16.11 6.67
C ALA A 389 -8.78 -16.20 7.83
N LEU A 390 -8.54 -15.09 8.55
CA LEU A 390 -7.71 -15.11 9.75
C LEU A 390 -8.33 -16.02 10.81
N ALA A 391 -9.66 -15.93 11.04
CA ALA A 391 -10.36 -16.83 11.94
C ALA A 391 -10.14 -18.31 11.57
N THR A 392 -10.27 -18.65 10.28
CA THR A 392 -10.02 -20.00 9.75
C THR A 392 -8.56 -20.42 9.99
N SER A 393 -7.59 -19.54 9.69
CA SER A 393 -6.16 -19.83 9.84
C SER A 393 -5.74 -20.06 11.30
N LEU A 394 -6.43 -19.39 12.24
CA LEU A 394 -6.23 -19.55 13.68
C LEU A 394 -7.01 -20.75 14.25
N GLY A 395 -7.79 -21.45 13.41
CA GLY A 395 -8.64 -22.57 13.84
C GLY A 395 -9.82 -22.14 14.71
N LEU A 396 -10.23 -20.88 14.63
CA LEU A 396 -11.37 -20.35 15.38
C LEU A 396 -12.68 -20.77 14.71
N THR A 397 -13.62 -21.25 15.51
CA THR A 397 -14.97 -21.56 15.03
C THR A 397 -15.79 -20.27 15.01
N GLU A 398 -16.31 -19.88 13.84
CA GLU A 398 -17.05 -18.62 13.68
C GLU A 398 -18.27 -18.50 14.63
N THR A 399 -18.98 -19.61 14.91
CA THR A 399 -20.11 -19.62 15.87
C THR A 399 -19.70 -19.35 17.31
N ALA A 400 -18.41 -19.53 17.64
CA ALA A 400 -17.85 -19.27 18.95
C ALA A 400 -17.30 -17.84 19.10
N LEU A 401 -17.22 -17.07 18.01
CA LEU A 401 -16.78 -15.68 18.07
C LEU A 401 -17.71 -14.85 18.95
N ARG A 402 -17.11 -13.98 19.74
CA ARG A 402 -17.77 -12.98 20.58
C ARG A 402 -17.14 -11.61 20.35
N LEU A 403 -17.96 -10.58 20.53
CA LEU A 403 -17.56 -9.18 20.51
C LEU A 403 -17.53 -8.68 21.96
N TYR A 404 -16.36 -8.21 22.36
CA TYR A 404 -16.10 -7.70 23.70
C TYR A 404 -15.90 -6.19 23.66
N HIS A 405 -16.39 -5.50 24.70
CA HIS A 405 -16.15 -4.09 24.96
C HIS A 405 -15.34 -3.95 26.25
N LEU A 406 -14.30 -3.12 26.25
CA LEU A 406 -13.51 -2.86 27.44
C LEU A 406 -14.22 -1.80 28.30
N ASP A 407 -14.92 -2.24 29.32
CA ASP A 407 -15.57 -1.36 30.30
C ASP A 407 -14.72 -1.28 31.58
N GLY A 408 -14.16 -0.10 31.83
CA GLY A 408 -13.14 0.09 32.85
C GLY A 408 -11.90 -0.77 32.57
N ASN A 409 -11.68 -1.80 33.40
CA ASN A 409 -10.53 -2.71 33.29
C ASN A 409 -10.92 -4.15 32.92
N ALA A 410 -12.15 -4.37 32.42
CA ALA A 410 -12.65 -5.69 32.11
C ALA A 410 -13.27 -5.76 30.72
N TRP A 411 -12.94 -6.82 29.98
CA TRP A 411 -13.62 -7.17 28.74
C TRP A 411 -14.99 -7.76 29.07
N VAL A 412 -16.04 -7.14 28.54
CA VAL A 412 -17.44 -7.57 28.69
C VAL A 412 -17.96 -8.04 27.35
N ASP A 413 -18.54 -9.23 27.29
CA ASP A 413 -19.22 -9.72 26.08
C ASP A 413 -20.48 -8.88 25.81
N VAL A 414 -20.49 -8.19 24.68
CA VAL A 414 -21.58 -7.34 24.21
C VAL A 414 -22.21 -7.88 22.92
N THR A 415 -21.94 -9.14 22.58
CA THR A 415 -22.44 -9.77 21.35
C THR A 415 -23.97 -9.78 21.33
N SER A 416 -24.56 -9.10 20.36
CA SER A 416 -26.00 -9.15 20.08
C SER A 416 -26.35 -10.10 18.94
N GLY A 417 -25.39 -10.42 18.06
CA GLY A 417 -25.59 -11.31 16.93
C GLY A 417 -24.30 -11.65 16.18
N VAL A 418 -24.31 -12.80 15.51
CA VAL A 418 -23.25 -13.23 14.57
C VAL A 418 -23.93 -13.70 13.29
N ASP A 419 -23.66 -13.04 12.17
CA ASP A 419 -24.09 -13.44 10.83
C ASP A 419 -22.93 -14.15 10.12
N LEU A 420 -23.00 -15.47 10.04
CA LEU A 420 -21.99 -16.32 9.41
C LEU A 420 -21.98 -16.23 7.88
N SER A 421 -23.08 -15.73 7.28
CA SER A 421 -23.22 -15.62 5.83
C SER A 421 -22.56 -14.34 5.33
N LYS A 422 -22.73 -13.25 6.09
CA LYS A 422 -22.13 -11.94 5.82
C LYS A 422 -20.79 -11.73 6.51
N LYS A 423 -20.42 -12.66 7.40
CA LYS A 423 -19.22 -12.58 8.25
C LYS A 423 -19.22 -11.32 9.13
N GLN A 424 -20.38 -11.01 9.68
CA GLN A 424 -20.60 -9.83 10.53
C GLN A 424 -20.85 -10.25 11.98
N ILE A 425 -20.41 -9.43 12.93
CA ILE A 425 -20.72 -9.57 14.36
C ILE A 425 -21.20 -8.23 14.91
N SER A 426 -22.22 -8.24 15.76
CA SER A 426 -22.90 -7.04 16.21
C SER A 426 -22.92 -6.86 17.72
N ALA A 427 -23.00 -5.61 18.17
CA ALA A 427 -23.38 -5.19 19.52
C ALA A 427 -24.54 -4.20 19.43
N ALA A 428 -25.41 -4.19 20.43
CA ALA A 428 -26.56 -3.29 20.48
C ALA A 428 -26.59 -2.49 21.77
N GLY A 429 -27.10 -1.25 21.71
CA GLY A 429 -27.32 -0.44 22.90
C GLY A 429 -26.04 0.07 23.57
N ILE A 430 -24.94 0.23 22.83
CA ILE A 430 -23.67 0.74 23.36
C ILE A 430 -23.82 2.22 23.75
N GLY A 431 -23.51 2.58 24.99
CA GLY A 431 -23.65 3.95 25.51
C GLY A 431 -22.34 4.74 25.61
N ALA A 432 -21.19 4.10 25.40
CA ALA A 432 -19.87 4.72 25.43
C ALA A 432 -18.91 3.93 24.54
N PHE A 433 -17.85 4.60 24.05
CA PHE A 433 -16.81 3.96 23.26
C PHE A 433 -15.49 3.85 24.02
N SER A 434 -14.77 2.77 23.75
CA SER A 434 -13.42 2.47 24.21
C SER A 434 -12.82 1.43 23.25
N LEU A 435 -12.01 0.49 23.78
CA LEU A 435 -11.56 -0.68 23.04
C LEU A 435 -12.69 -1.70 22.84
N PHE A 436 -12.79 -2.23 21.63
CA PHE A 436 -13.58 -3.40 21.27
C PHE A 436 -12.67 -4.51 20.75
N ALA A 437 -13.03 -5.76 20.98
CA ALA A 437 -12.27 -6.91 20.52
C ALA A 437 -13.20 -8.01 20.00
N ILE A 438 -12.79 -8.66 18.91
CA ILE A 438 -13.44 -9.87 18.40
C ILE A 438 -12.53 -11.05 18.70
N GLY A 439 -13.06 -12.12 19.25
CA GLY A 439 -12.26 -13.29 19.59
C GLY A 439 -13.04 -14.39 20.29
N THR A 440 -12.31 -15.35 20.87
CA THR A 440 -12.86 -16.42 21.71
C THR A 440 -12.24 -16.36 23.10
N ASP A 441 -13.06 -16.43 24.14
CA ASP A 441 -12.62 -16.49 25.55
C ASP A 441 -11.70 -15.33 25.98
N VAL A 442 -12.01 -14.11 25.53
CA VAL A 442 -11.20 -12.92 25.84
C VAL A 442 -11.40 -12.53 27.31
N VAL A 443 -10.38 -12.82 28.12
CA VAL A 443 -10.31 -12.45 29.54
C VAL A 443 -8.96 -11.79 29.81
N VAL A 444 -8.95 -10.68 30.55
CA VAL A 444 -7.72 -10.00 30.98
C VAL A 444 -6.94 -10.92 31.93
N ILE A 445 -5.68 -11.20 31.61
CA ILE A 445 -4.76 -11.84 32.55
C ILE A 445 -4.19 -10.74 33.44
N PRO A 446 -4.38 -10.79 34.78
CA PRO A 446 -3.77 -9.82 35.67
C PRO A 446 -2.26 -9.78 35.46
N GLU A 447 -1.68 -8.58 35.35
CA GLU A 447 -0.23 -8.47 35.21
C GLU A 447 0.50 -9.18 36.37
N PRO A 448 1.67 -9.79 36.12
CA PRO A 448 2.40 -10.55 37.14
C PRO A 448 2.66 -9.77 38.43
N ALA A 449 2.87 -8.45 38.31
CA ALA A 449 3.08 -7.56 39.46
C ALA A 449 1.84 -7.48 40.37
N SER A 450 0.64 -7.41 39.78
CA SER A 450 -0.63 -7.38 40.51
C SER A 450 -0.91 -8.71 41.22
N ALA A 451 -0.58 -9.83 40.57
CA ALA A 451 -0.69 -11.16 41.17
C ALA A 451 0.29 -11.36 42.35
N LEU A 452 1.51 -10.83 42.24
CA LEU A 452 2.52 -10.87 43.29
C LEU A 452 2.12 -10.03 44.51
N ILE A 453 1.56 -8.84 44.30
CA ILE A 453 1.08 -7.98 45.39
C ILE A 453 -0.11 -8.64 46.12
N LEU A 454 -1.03 -9.26 45.38
CA LEU A 454 -2.16 -9.99 45.97
C LEU A 454 -1.69 -11.21 46.77
N ALA A 455 -0.69 -11.94 46.26
CA ALA A 455 -0.06 -13.06 46.97
C ALA A 455 0.67 -12.60 48.24
N LEU A 456 1.41 -11.49 48.19
CA LEU A 456 2.09 -10.90 49.35
C LEU A 456 1.11 -10.35 50.40
N ALA A 457 -0.01 -9.76 49.96
CA ALA A 457 -1.10 -9.35 50.83
C ALA A 457 -1.77 -10.56 51.50
N GLY A 458 -2.03 -11.65 50.76
CA GLY A 458 -2.56 -12.90 51.31
C GLY A 458 -1.64 -13.53 52.36
N VAL A 459 -0.33 -13.57 52.09
CA VAL A 459 0.67 -14.12 53.03
C VAL A 459 0.81 -13.25 54.29
N SER A 460 0.76 -11.92 54.16
CA SER A 460 0.85 -11.01 55.32
C SER A 460 -0.40 -11.05 56.21
N LEU A 461 -1.61 -11.23 55.64
CA LEU A 461 -2.83 -11.48 56.41
C LEU A 461 -2.84 -12.87 57.09
N ALA A 462 -2.39 -13.92 56.40
CA ALA A 462 -2.26 -15.26 56.97
C ALA A 462 -1.21 -15.30 58.09
N GLY A 463 -0.11 -14.55 57.94
CA GLY A 463 0.93 -14.39 58.96
C GLY A 463 0.47 -13.64 60.21
N ARG A 464 -0.43 -12.66 60.07
CA ARG A 464 -1.04 -11.95 61.21
C ARG A 464 -2.03 -12.81 62.01
N ARG A 465 -2.79 -13.70 61.35
CA ARG A 465 -3.73 -14.60 62.05
C ARG A 465 -3.05 -15.73 62.84
N ARG A 466 -1.81 -16.09 62.54
CA ARG A 466 -1.04 -17.10 63.31
C ARG A 466 -0.28 -16.52 64.51
N ARG A 467 -0.28 -15.20 64.70
CA ARG A 467 0.40 -14.50 65.81
C ARG A 467 -0.57 -13.80 66.77
N GLY A 468 -1.87 -14.07 66.67
CA GLY A 468 -2.92 -13.58 67.57
C GLY A 468 -3.33 -14.65 68.57
#